data_AF-A0A4S4CKS0-F1
#
_entry.id   AF-A0A4S4CKS0-F1
#
_cell.length_a   1.000
_cell.length_b   1.000
_cell.length_c   1.000
_cell.angle_alpha   90.00
_cell.angle_beta   90.00
_cell.angle_gamma   90.00
#
_symmetry.space_group_name_H-M   'P 1'
#
loop_
_entity.id
_entity.type
_entity.pdbx_description
1 polymer ?
#
loop_
_entity_poly.entity_id
_entity_poly.type
_entity_poly.pdbx_seq_one_letter_code
_entity_poly.pdbx_strand_id
1 'polypeptide(L)'
;MAVPFIALLTLSACTPIARGAQADYPIEAPDSFSPVTVLPGQSLYVTVPYARSSIENDQEYDAYFDAIEFDYSAVRISTDKVPDAYRDAPWLTLKSVDAPAGITVALVKANIGRVVSQTKVNGTSVNVKYGERFRLQYKISVAADFKAPVTNTSDTEALSPTAVEAMSSLSPELKAVIGTYGADVTRAKLTFADATGTKSAILRISTTARK
;
A
#
# COMPACT_ATOMS: atom_id res chain seq x y z
N MET A 1 31.88 -40.26 40.81
CA MET A 1 31.73 -40.26 39.34
C MET A 1 30.72 -39.17 39.00
N ALA A 2 31.18 -38.02 38.52
CA ALA A 2 30.32 -36.88 38.20
C ALA A 2 30.05 -36.85 36.69
N VAL A 3 28.77 -36.84 36.31
CA VAL A 3 28.32 -36.75 34.91
C VAL A 3 28.20 -35.27 34.56
N PRO A 4 28.88 -34.75 33.51
CA PRO A 4 28.68 -33.38 33.08
C PRO A 4 27.38 -33.28 32.27
N PHE A 5 26.47 -32.42 32.72
CA PHE A 5 25.25 -32.04 32.01
C PHE A 5 25.62 -30.97 30.98
N ILE A 6 25.81 -31.36 29.71
CA ILE A 6 26.05 -30.43 28.61
C ILE A 6 24.71 -29.79 28.22
N ALA A 7 24.44 -28.60 28.73
CA ALA A 7 23.33 -27.77 28.27
C ALA A 7 23.66 -27.22 26.87
N LEU A 8 23.10 -27.84 25.82
CA LEU A 8 23.09 -27.26 24.49
C LEU A 8 22.20 -26.01 24.49
N LEU A 9 22.82 -24.84 24.59
CA LEU A 9 22.21 -23.56 24.23
C LEU A 9 22.06 -23.53 22.70
N THR A 10 20.93 -24.03 22.20
CA THR A 10 20.52 -23.77 20.82
C THR A 10 20.19 -22.29 20.69
N LEU A 11 21.18 -21.50 20.28
CA LEU A 11 20.97 -20.16 19.75
C LEU A 11 20.05 -20.30 18.53
N SER A 12 18.77 -19.99 18.70
CA SER A 12 17.86 -19.73 17.58
C SER A 12 18.40 -18.50 16.86
N ALA A 13 19.30 -18.73 15.92
CA ALA A 13 19.87 -17.70 15.07
C ALA A 13 18.72 -17.04 14.30
N CYS A 14 18.46 -15.76 14.58
CA CYS A 14 17.68 -14.90 13.70
C CYS A 14 18.37 -14.90 12.34
N THR A 15 17.89 -15.70 11.39
CA THR A 15 18.37 -15.65 10.00
C THR A 15 18.13 -14.25 9.47
N PRO A 16 19.14 -13.53 8.97
CA PRO A 16 18.95 -12.21 8.41
C PRO A 16 17.99 -12.29 7.22
N ILE A 17 16.89 -11.54 7.28
CA ILE A 17 15.96 -11.42 6.16
C ILE A 17 16.69 -10.68 5.04
N ALA A 18 16.78 -11.29 3.87
CA ALA A 18 17.47 -10.70 2.72
C ALA A 18 16.69 -9.48 2.23
N ARG A 19 17.41 -8.42 1.84
CA ARG A 19 16.81 -7.34 1.04
C ARG A 19 16.36 -7.96 -0.28
N GLY A 20 15.10 -7.80 -0.67
CA GLY A 20 14.63 -8.25 -1.98
C GLY A 20 15.36 -7.51 -3.12
N ALA A 21 15.13 -7.92 -4.37
CA ALA A 21 15.71 -7.24 -5.54
C ALA A 21 15.14 -5.81 -5.66
N GLN A 22 15.76 -4.85 -4.98
CA GLN A 22 15.32 -3.47 -4.89
C GLN A 22 16.51 -2.54 -5.10
N ALA A 23 16.32 -1.55 -5.96
CA ALA A 23 17.23 -0.41 -6.06
C ALA A 23 17.27 0.39 -4.74
N ASP A 24 18.14 1.39 -4.65
CA ASP A 24 18.27 2.25 -3.45
C ASP A 24 17.09 3.19 -3.19
N TYR A 25 16.05 3.09 -4.02
CA TYR A 25 14.78 3.80 -3.85
C TYR A 25 13.62 2.84 -3.59
N PRO A 26 12.57 3.27 -2.85
CA PRO A 26 11.33 2.52 -2.68
C PRO A 26 10.67 2.18 -4.03
N ILE A 27 10.05 1.01 -4.12
CA ILE A 27 9.23 0.62 -5.28
C ILE A 27 7.92 1.41 -5.24
N GLU A 28 7.53 2.02 -6.35
CA GLU A 28 6.25 2.73 -6.43
C GLU A 28 5.14 1.83 -6.96
N ALA A 29 4.08 1.65 -6.17
CA ALA A 29 2.87 0.99 -6.65
C ALA A 29 2.06 1.98 -7.53
N PRO A 30 1.49 1.53 -8.67
CA PRO A 30 0.68 2.39 -9.53
C PRO A 30 -0.54 2.99 -8.82
N ASP A 31 -1.19 2.20 -7.97
CA ASP A 31 -2.37 2.57 -7.19
C ASP A 31 -2.50 1.67 -5.94
N SER A 32 -3.49 1.96 -5.09
CA SER A 32 -3.79 1.19 -3.87
C SER A 32 -4.38 -0.20 -4.13
N PHE A 33 -4.77 -0.51 -5.37
CA PHE A 33 -5.38 -1.79 -5.75
C PHE A 33 -4.38 -2.75 -6.38
N SER A 34 -3.23 -2.23 -6.80
CA SER A 34 -2.14 -2.97 -7.40
C SER A 34 -1.42 -3.79 -6.32
N PRO A 35 -1.32 -5.13 -6.47
CA PRO A 35 -0.60 -5.94 -5.51
C PRO A 35 0.90 -5.66 -5.61
N VAL A 36 1.52 -5.57 -4.44
CA VAL A 36 2.96 -5.39 -4.28
C VAL A 36 3.60 -6.76 -4.14
N THR A 37 4.52 -7.11 -5.03
CA THR A 37 5.17 -8.41 -4.98
C THR A 37 6.33 -8.42 -3.99
N VAL A 38 6.25 -9.26 -2.94
CA VAL A 38 7.30 -9.48 -1.95
C VAL A 38 7.46 -10.98 -1.74
N LEU A 39 8.59 -11.55 -2.15
CA LEU A 39 8.79 -13.00 -2.05
C LEU A 39 9.08 -13.43 -0.59
N PRO A 40 8.79 -14.69 -0.22
CA PRO A 40 9.20 -15.24 1.07
C PRO A 40 10.69 -15.05 1.34
N GLY A 41 11.02 -14.64 2.56
CA GLY A 41 12.39 -14.36 3.01
C GLY A 41 12.92 -13.00 2.56
N GLN A 42 12.08 -12.14 1.97
CA GLN A 42 12.46 -10.81 1.51
C GLN A 42 11.81 -9.69 2.33
N SER A 43 12.49 -8.53 2.31
CA SER A 43 11.93 -7.24 2.72
C SER A 43 12.07 -6.22 1.60
N LEU A 44 11.02 -5.40 1.41
CA LEU A 44 10.99 -4.32 0.42
C LEU A 44 10.43 -3.02 1.03
N TYR A 45 10.93 -1.89 0.56
CA TYR A 45 10.33 -0.58 0.80
C TYR A 45 9.45 -0.20 -0.38
N VAL A 46 8.20 0.16 -0.10
CA VAL A 46 7.18 0.34 -1.13
C VAL A 46 6.35 1.58 -0.84
N THR A 47 6.20 2.43 -1.83
CA THR A 47 5.36 3.62 -1.77
C THR A 47 4.04 3.36 -2.47
N VAL A 48 2.94 3.50 -1.73
CA VAL A 48 1.58 3.24 -2.24
C VAL A 48 0.76 4.52 -2.18
N PRO A 49 0.21 4.96 -3.32
CA PRO A 49 -0.70 6.09 -3.36
C PRO A 49 -2.13 5.65 -3.03
N TYR A 50 -2.77 6.37 -2.11
CA TYR A 50 -4.16 6.20 -1.73
C TYR A 50 -4.94 7.46 -2.12
N ALA A 51 -6.10 7.29 -2.74
CA ALA A 51 -7.01 8.42 -2.93
C ALA A 51 -7.43 8.97 -1.57
N ARG A 52 -7.60 10.29 -1.45
CA ARG A 52 -8.05 10.92 -0.21
C ARG A 52 -9.30 10.22 0.37
N SER A 53 -10.29 9.97 -0.49
CA SER A 53 -11.55 9.28 -0.16
C SER A 53 -11.40 7.84 0.32
N SER A 54 -10.22 7.21 0.19
CA SER A 54 -9.99 5.85 0.68
C SER A 54 -9.50 5.80 2.12
N ILE A 55 -9.06 6.93 2.67
CA ILE A 55 -8.58 7.07 4.05
C ILE A 55 -9.51 7.98 4.85
N GLU A 56 -10.16 8.93 4.19
CA GLU A 56 -10.97 9.97 4.81
C GLU A 56 -12.36 10.06 4.18
N ASN A 57 -13.38 10.28 5.01
CA ASN A 57 -14.77 10.41 4.57
C ASN A 57 -15.33 11.83 4.72
N ASP A 58 -14.90 12.59 5.73
CA ASP A 58 -15.60 13.80 6.21
C ASP A 58 -14.82 15.12 6.01
N GLN A 59 -13.93 15.18 5.02
CA GLN A 59 -13.15 16.40 4.69
C GLN A 59 -12.27 16.97 5.82
N GLU A 60 -12.05 16.19 6.89
CA GLU A 60 -11.17 16.47 8.03
C GLU A 60 -9.77 17.01 7.67
N TYR A 61 -9.23 16.69 6.49
CA TYR A 61 -7.90 17.12 6.06
C TYR A 61 -7.88 18.23 5.01
N ASP A 62 -9.00 18.91 4.74
CA ASP A 62 -9.09 19.99 3.74
C ASP A 62 -7.99 21.02 3.96
N ALA A 63 -7.87 21.53 5.19
CA ALA A 63 -6.86 22.53 5.53
C ALA A 63 -5.42 22.02 5.30
N TYR A 64 -5.18 20.72 5.47
CA TYR A 64 -3.87 20.15 5.19
C TYR A 64 -3.59 20.09 3.68
N PHE A 65 -4.55 19.67 2.86
CA PHE A 65 -4.34 19.64 1.41
C PHE A 65 -4.32 21.06 0.80
N ASP A 66 -5.14 21.98 1.30
CA ASP A 66 -5.19 23.38 0.85
C ASP A 66 -3.89 24.13 1.05
N ALA A 67 -3.18 23.82 2.13
CA ALA A 67 -1.87 24.40 2.42
C ALA A 67 -0.72 23.74 1.61
N ILE A 68 -1.01 22.90 0.61
CA ILE A 68 -0.03 22.41 -0.37
C ILE A 68 -0.05 23.35 -1.59
N GLU A 69 1.07 24.03 -1.80
CA GLU A 69 1.28 24.94 -2.92
C GLU A 69 1.98 24.23 -4.08
N PHE A 70 1.59 24.56 -5.31
CA PHE A 70 2.26 24.08 -6.52
C PHE A 70 3.43 24.98 -6.88
N ASP A 71 4.53 24.37 -7.33
CA ASP A 71 5.63 25.09 -7.94
C ASP A 71 5.41 25.26 -9.44
N TYR A 72 5.19 26.50 -9.88
CA TYR A 72 5.00 26.85 -11.29
C TYR A 72 6.29 27.29 -11.99
N SER A 73 7.42 27.37 -11.28
CA SER A 73 8.69 27.93 -11.79
C SER A 73 9.25 27.19 -13.00
N ALA A 74 8.91 25.90 -13.13
CA ALA A 74 9.32 25.04 -14.24
C ALA A 74 8.44 25.20 -15.50
N VAL A 75 7.30 25.90 -15.43
CA VAL A 75 6.35 26.03 -16.55
C VAL A 75 6.66 27.27 -17.36
N ARG A 76 7.19 27.08 -18.57
CA ARG A 76 7.57 28.13 -19.51
C ARG A 76 6.79 28.05 -20.83
N ILE A 77 6.42 26.84 -21.24
CA ILE A 77 5.68 26.57 -22.47
C ILE A 77 4.47 25.66 -22.19
N SER A 78 3.55 25.58 -23.16
CA SER A 78 2.28 24.86 -23.01
C SER A 78 2.40 23.35 -22.81
N THR A 79 3.55 22.77 -23.15
CA THR A 79 3.85 21.35 -22.98
C THR A 79 4.46 21.03 -21.62
N ASP A 80 4.84 22.04 -20.85
CA ASP A 80 5.44 21.83 -19.53
C ASP A 80 4.36 21.34 -18.54
N LYS A 81 4.78 20.45 -17.65
CA LYS A 81 3.93 19.91 -16.59
C LYS A 81 4.31 20.55 -15.27
N VAL A 82 3.31 21.05 -14.52
CA VAL A 82 3.50 21.38 -13.11
C VAL A 82 3.83 20.09 -12.35
N PRO A 83 4.93 20.05 -11.58
CA PRO A 83 5.28 18.87 -10.80
C PRO A 83 4.22 18.57 -9.73
N ASP A 84 4.11 17.31 -9.35
CA ASP A 84 3.26 16.92 -8.22
C ASP A 84 3.82 17.55 -6.93
N ALA A 85 2.93 18.08 -6.09
CA ALA A 85 3.31 18.70 -4.84
C ALA A 85 3.02 17.76 -3.67
N TYR A 86 4.01 17.53 -2.81
CA TYR A 86 3.89 16.66 -1.64
C TYR A 86 4.35 17.38 -0.39
N ARG A 87 3.69 17.05 0.73
CA ARG A 87 4.06 17.50 2.07
C ARG A 87 4.09 16.32 3.03
N ASP A 88 5.00 16.35 3.98
CA ASP A 88 5.08 15.32 5.02
C ASP A 88 3.84 15.39 5.93
N ALA A 89 3.33 14.22 6.30
CA ALA A 89 2.17 14.04 7.17
C ALA A 89 2.56 13.17 8.38
N PRO A 90 3.50 13.62 9.23
CA PRO A 90 4.02 12.83 10.35
C PRO A 90 2.96 12.54 11.43
N TRP A 91 1.84 13.27 11.40
CA TRP A 91 0.69 13.09 12.28
C TRP A 91 -0.12 11.82 11.94
N LEU A 92 0.01 11.27 10.74
CA LEU A 92 -0.65 10.03 10.35
C LEU A 92 0.24 8.83 10.73
N THR A 93 -0.16 8.10 11.76
CA THR A 93 0.63 6.99 12.33
C THR A 93 -0.03 5.65 12.09
N LEU A 94 0.75 4.62 11.77
CA LEU A 94 0.24 3.24 11.68
C LEU A 94 0.09 2.66 13.08
N LYS A 95 -1.14 2.32 13.48
CA LYS A 95 -1.47 1.78 14.80
C LYS A 95 -1.49 0.26 14.83
N SER A 96 -2.09 -0.36 13.83
CA SER A 96 -2.17 -1.80 13.74
C SER A 96 -2.17 -2.29 12.30
N VAL A 97 -1.71 -3.53 12.15
CA VAL A 97 -1.69 -4.27 10.89
C VAL A 97 -2.36 -5.60 11.15
N ASP A 98 -3.44 -5.84 10.43
CA ASP A 98 -4.10 -7.14 10.36
C ASP A 98 -3.70 -7.79 9.02
N ALA A 99 -2.74 -8.70 9.09
CA ALA A 99 -2.16 -9.41 7.96
C ALA A 99 -1.93 -10.88 8.35
N PRO A 100 -1.88 -11.81 7.40
CA PRO A 100 -1.56 -13.19 7.69
C PRO A 100 -0.22 -13.36 8.40
N ALA A 101 -0.16 -14.37 9.26
CA ALA A 101 1.04 -14.72 10.00
C ALA A 101 2.24 -14.89 9.05
N GLY A 102 3.37 -14.27 9.42
CA GLY A 102 4.58 -14.26 8.60
C GLY A 102 4.70 -13.04 7.66
N ILE A 103 3.66 -12.20 7.54
CA ILE A 103 3.77 -10.89 6.88
C ILE A 103 3.82 -9.79 7.93
N THR A 104 4.78 -8.88 7.79
CA THR A 104 4.87 -7.69 8.62
C THR A 104 4.90 -6.44 7.75
N VAL A 105 4.21 -5.39 8.20
CA VAL A 105 4.13 -4.11 7.52
C VAL A 105 4.43 -3.02 8.54
N ALA A 106 5.34 -2.11 8.20
CA ALA A 106 5.64 -0.94 9.00
C ALA A 106 5.53 0.31 8.14
N LEU A 107 4.89 1.36 8.64
CA LEU A 107 4.89 2.67 8.00
C LEU A 107 6.24 3.34 8.25
N VAL A 108 6.91 3.72 7.17
CA VAL A 108 8.22 4.38 7.18
C VAL A 108 8.06 5.88 7.01
N LYS A 109 7.17 6.29 6.09
CA LYS A 109 6.89 7.69 5.82
C LYS A 109 5.44 7.88 5.38
N ALA A 110 4.82 8.96 5.85
CA ALA A 110 3.50 9.39 5.40
C ALA A 110 3.62 10.77 4.75
N ASN A 111 3.04 10.91 3.57
CA ASN A 111 2.93 12.15 2.83
C ASN A 111 1.48 12.36 2.37
N ILE A 112 1.09 13.61 2.25
CA ILE A 112 -0.09 14.04 1.50
C ILE A 112 0.38 14.80 0.26
N GLY A 113 -0.39 14.77 -0.81
CA GLY A 113 -0.01 15.44 -2.03
C GLY A 113 -1.17 15.80 -2.94
N ARG A 114 -0.94 16.84 -3.74
CA ARG A 114 -1.76 17.23 -4.88
C ARG A 114 -1.06 16.75 -6.14
N VAL A 115 -1.58 15.68 -6.73
CA VAL A 115 -1.00 15.00 -7.89
C VAL A 115 -1.61 15.58 -9.16
N VAL A 116 -0.79 16.18 -10.01
CA VAL A 116 -1.23 16.91 -11.20
C VAL A 116 -1.56 15.90 -12.31
N SER A 117 -2.82 15.90 -12.72
CA SER A 117 -3.31 15.11 -13.86
C SER A 117 -3.26 15.89 -15.17
N GLN A 118 -3.38 17.22 -15.11
CA GLN A 118 -3.34 18.07 -16.30
C GLN A 118 -2.77 19.46 -15.96
N THR A 119 -1.90 19.97 -16.83
CA THR A 119 -1.46 21.37 -16.84
C THR A 119 -1.94 22.03 -18.12
N LYS A 120 -2.50 23.25 -18.02
CA LYS A 120 -2.93 24.05 -19.18
C LYS A 120 -2.42 25.48 -19.03
N VAL A 121 -1.59 25.91 -19.97
CA VAL A 121 -1.11 27.29 -20.06
C VAL A 121 -2.05 28.10 -20.95
N ASN A 122 -2.63 29.17 -20.39
CA ASN A 122 -3.54 30.09 -21.08
C ASN A 122 -2.96 31.51 -21.01
N GLY A 123 -2.23 31.94 -22.05
CA GLY A 123 -1.54 33.22 -22.04
C GLY A 123 -0.50 33.28 -20.90
N THR A 124 -0.72 34.18 -19.94
CA THR A 124 0.14 34.35 -18.75
C THR A 124 -0.29 33.53 -17.54
N SER A 125 -1.37 32.75 -17.64
CA SER A 125 -1.92 31.97 -16.52
C SER A 125 -1.71 30.47 -16.69
N VAL A 126 -1.35 29.78 -15.61
CA VAL A 126 -1.24 28.32 -15.55
C VAL A 126 -2.42 27.76 -14.77
N ASN A 127 -3.21 26.90 -15.40
CA ASN A 127 -4.32 26.18 -14.77
C ASN A 127 -3.92 24.72 -14.58
N VAL A 128 -4.17 24.18 -13.39
CA VAL A 128 -3.85 22.79 -13.05
C VAL A 128 -5.12 22.04 -12.66
N LYS A 129 -5.26 20.81 -13.16
CA LYS A 129 -6.16 19.83 -12.57
C LYS A 129 -5.33 18.83 -11.78
N TYR A 130 -5.78 18.52 -10.58
CA TYR A 130 -5.08 17.63 -9.67
C TYR A 130 -6.06 16.76 -8.91
N GLY A 131 -5.55 15.67 -8.35
CA GLY A 131 -6.24 14.86 -7.36
C GLY A 131 -5.46 14.84 -6.05
N GLU A 132 -6.18 14.77 -4.94
CA GLU A 132 -5.60 14.70 -3.61
C GLU A 132 -5.37 13.25 -3.21
N ARG A 133 -4.15 12.96 -2.74
CA ARG A 133 -3.70 11.61 -2.41
C ARG A 133 -2.85 11.59 -1.16
N PHE A 134 -2.94 10.50 -0.43
CA PHE A 134 -1.92 10.09 0.51
C PHE A 134 -0.87 9.28 -0.24
N ARG A 135 0.40 9.49 0.07
CA ARG A 135 1.54 8.72 -0.44
C ARG A 135 2.23 8.09 0.76
N LEU A 136 1.95 6.81 0.98
CA LEU A 136 2.39 6.09 2.17
C LEU A 136 3.50 5.13 1.80
N GLN A 137 4.65 5.27 2.45
CA GLN A 137 5.81 4.42 2.26
C GLN A 137 5.87 3.39 3.38
N TYR A 138 5.89 2.12 3.01
CA TYR A 138 5.95 0.98 3.92
C TYR A 138 7.26 0.23 3.79
N LYS A 139 7.67 -0.42 4.87
CA LYS A 139 8.57 -1.58 4.84
C LYS A 139 7.71 -2.83 4.99
N ILE A 140 7.74 -3.70 4.00
CA ILE A 140 7.00 -4.97 3.98
C ILE A 140 8.01 -6.09 4.05
N SER A 141 7.83 -7.02 4.99
CA SER A 141 8.68 -8.21 5.14
C SER A 141 7.83 -9.46 5.15
N VAL A 142 8.25 -10.47 4.41
CA VAL A 142 7.61 -11.79 4.35
C VAL A 142 8.59 -12.82 4.89
N ALA A 143 8.15 -13.62 5.86
CA ALA A 143 8.95 -14.68 6.46
C ALA A 143 9.37 -15.73 5.42
N ALA A 144 10.53 -16.34 5.61
CA ALA A 144 11.07 -17.31 4.65
C ALA A 144 10.23 -18.60 4.56
N ASP A 145 9.59 -18.97 5.66
CA ASP A 145 8.69 -20.12 5.78
C ASP A 145 7.23 -19.76 5.54
N PHE A 146 6.95 -18.55 5.05
CA PHE A 146 5.59 -18.12 4.74
C PHE A 146 4.92 -19.09 3.76
N LYS A 147 3.77 -19.60 4.18
CA LYS A 147 2.86 -20.38 3.33
C LYS A 147 1.62 -19.54 3.15
N ALA A 148 1.26 -19.27 1.89
CA ALA A 148 0.01 -18.59 1.60
C ALA A 148 -1.12 -19.34 2.32
N PRO A 149 -1.98 -18.62 3.07
CA PRO A 149 -3.10 -19.25 3.72
C PRO A 149 -3.90 -19.98 2.65
N VAL A 150 -4.12 -21.28 2.85
CA VAL A 150 -5.02 -22.04 1.99
C VAL A 150 -6.39 -21.43 2.24
N THR A 151 -6.86 -20.60 1.31
CA THR A 151 -8.26 -20.20 1.27
C THR A 151 -9.07 -21.46 1.00
N ASN A 152 -9.41 -22.17 2.07
CA ASN A 152 -10.54 -23.07 2.05
C ASN A 152 -11.72 -22.16 1.71
N THR A 153 -12.29 -22.34 0.53
CA THR A 153 -13.49 -21.68 0.02
C THR A 153 -14.75 -21.96 0.87
N SER A 154 -14.56 -22.35 2.13
CA SER A 154 -15.59 -22.70 3.11
C SER A 154 -15.80 -21.60 4.14
N ASP A 155 -14.84 -20.69 4.35
CA ASP A 155 -15.07 -19.43 5.08
C ASP A 155 -15.58 -18.36 4.11
N THR A 156 -16.64 -18.74 3.38
CA THR A 156 -17.54 -17.76 2.80
C THR A 156 -18.25 -17.15 4.01
N GLU A 157 -17.87 -15.95 4.45
CA GLU A 157 -18.90 -15.00 4.90
C GLU A 157 -19.91 -15.02 3.78
N ALA A 158 -21.02 -15.76 3.96
CA ALA A 158 -21.98 -16.05 2.92
C ALA A 158 -22.23 -14.74 2.17
N LEU A 159 -21.69 -14.64 0.96
CA LEU A 159 -21.93 -13.49 0.11
C LEU A 159 -23.44 -13.38 0.08
N SER A 160 -23.97 -12.25 0.54
CA SER A 160 -25.41 -12.00 0.52
C SER A 160 -25.95 -12.47 -0.83
N PRO A 161 -27.11 -13.12 -0.92
CA PRO A 161 -27.67 -13.55 -2.20
C PRO A 161 -27.65 -12.43 -3.25
N THR A 162 -27.76 -11.17 -2.82
CA THR A 162 -27.58 -9.96 -3.65
C THR A 162 -26.18 -9.80 -4.25
N ALA A 163 -25.11 -10.14 -3.52
CA ALA A 163 -23.73 -10.10 -4.00
C ALA A 163 -23.43 -11.24 -4.98
N VAL A 164 -24.04 -12.42 -4.80
CA VAL A 164 -23.93 -13.54 -5.74
C VAL A 164 -24.64 -13.21 -7.06
N GLU A 165 -25.81 -12.57 -6.99
CA GLU A 165 -26.55 -12.12 -8.16
C GLU A 165 -25.81 -10.98 -8.90
N ALA A 166 -25.24 -10.03 -8.15
CA ALA A 166 -24.37 -8.99 -8.71
C ALA A 166 -23.13 -9.58 -9.38
N MET A 167 -22.46 -10.57 -8.76
CA MET A 167 -21.32 -11.26 -9.36
C MET A 167 -21.68 -12.06 -10.61
N SER A 168 -22.89 -12.63 -10.66
CA SER A 168 -23.38 -13.33 -11.85
C SER A 168 -23.58 -12.40 -13.04
N SER A 169 -23.99 -11.14 -12.78
CA SER A 169 -24.16 -10.09 -13.77
C SER A 169 -22.86 -9.45 -14.28
N LEU A 170 -21.71 -9.75 -13.65
CA LEU A 170 -20.42 -9.24 -14.11
C LEU A 170 -20.03 -9.82 -15.46
N SER A 171 -19.45 -8.98 -16.32
CA SER A 171 -18.92 -9.41 -17.61
C SER A 171 -17.85 -10.50 -17.43
N PRO A 172 -17.68 -11.41 -18.40
CA PRO A 172 -16.63 -12.43 -18.38
C PRO A 172 -15.23 -11.85 -18.15
N GLU A 173 -15.00 -10.63 -18.61
CA GLU A 173 -13.77 -9.86 -18.42
C GLU A 173 -13.56 -9.45 -16.95
N LEU A 174 -14.60 -8.99 -16.26
CA LEU A 174 -14.51 -8.67 -14.83
C LEU A 174 -14.35 -9.93 -13.97
N LYS A 175 -14.99 -11.03 -14.35
CA LYS A 175 -14.80 -12.34 -13.70
C LYS A 175 -13.37 -12.86 -13.88
N ALA A 176 -12.79 -12.68 -15.07
CA ALA A 176 -11.39 -13.00 -15.32
C ALA A 176 -10.47 -12.13 -14.46
N VAL A 177 -10.70 -10.81 -14.37
CA VAL A 177 -9.95 -9.92 -13.47
C VAL A 177 -10.10 -10.32 -12.01
N ILE A 178 -11.26 -10.79 -11.55
CA ILE A 178 -11.39 -11.29 -10.17
C ILE A 178 -10.65 -12.61 -9.98
N GLY A 179 -10.66 -13.50 -10.98
CA GLY A 179 -9.98 -14.79 -10.97
C GLY A 179 -8.45 -14.70 -11.09
N THR A 180 -7.91 -13.76 -11.87
CA THR A 180 -6.46 -13.58 -12.07
C THR A 180 -5.76 -13.03 -10.82
N TYR A 181 -6.49 -12.34 -9.93
CA TYR A 181 -5.95 -11.78 -8.69
C TYR A 181 -6.32 -12.62 -7.46
N GLY A 182 -6.90 -13.81 -7.65
CA GLY A 182 -7.73 -14.48 -6.65
C GLY A 182 -7.06 -15.48 -5.69
N ALA A 183 -5.86 -16.00 -5.97
CA ALA A 183 -5.26 -17.04 -5.12
C ALA A 183 -3.98 -16.59 -4.38
N ASP A 184 -3.14 -15.77 -5.01
CA ASP A 184 -1.81 -15.44 -4.48
C ASP A 184 -1.70 -14.03 -3.86
N VAL A 185 -2.80 -13.27 -3.88
CA VAL A 185 -2.82 -11.90 -3.33
C VAL A 185 -3.39 -11.93 -1.92
N THR A 186 -2.50 -11.73 -0.97
CA THR A 186 -2.84 -11.50 0.43
C THR A 186 -3.22 -10.04 0.66
N ARG A 187 -4.15 -9.80 1.60
CA ARG A 187 -4.56 -8.46 2.02
C ARG A 187 -4.06 -8.19 3.43
N ALA A 188 -3.49 -7.01 3.63
CA ALA A 188 -3.21 -6.45 4.94
C ALA A 188 -4.15 -5.26 5.18
N LYS A 189 -4.98 -5.33 6.23
CA LYS A 189 -5.76 -4.19 6.69
C LYS A 189 -4.88 -3.35 7.60
N LEU A 190 -4.67 -2.10 7.19
CA LEU A 190 -3.85 -1.13 7.89
C LEU A 190 -4.77 -0.19 8.65
N THR A 191 -4.56 -0.04 9.95
CA THR A 191 -5.28 0.96 10.75
C THR A 191 -4.32 2.08 11.09
N PHE A 192 -4.67 3.28 10.66
CA PHE A 192 -3.95 4.50 10.98
C PHE A 192 -4.67 5.24 12.09
N ALA A 193 -3.94 6.04 12.85
CA ALA A 193 -4.54 7.04 13.72
C ALA A 193 -3.81 8.36 13.66
N ASP A 194 -4.57 9.39 13.98
CA ASP A 194 -4.18 10.78 14.07
C ASP A 194 -4.96 11.48 15.20
N ALA A 195 -5.10 12.80 15.11
CA ALA A 195 -5.86 13.59 16.08
C ALA A 195 -7.38 13.46 15.94
N THR A 196 -7.91 13.05 14.78
CA THR A 196 -9.35 13.01 14.50
C THR A 196 -9.94 11.61 14.73
N GLY A 197 -9.12 10.56 14.70
CA GLY A 197 -9.52 9.22 15.09
C GLY A 197 -8.69 8.13 14.42
N THR A 198 -9.34 7.01 14.09
CA THR A 198 -8.73 5.89 13.39
C THR A 198 -9.26 5.78 11.97
N LYS A 199 -8.37 5.61 11.00
CA LYS A 199 -8.70 5.38 9.58
C LYS A 199 -8.21 4.00 9.15
N SER A 200 -8.76 3.45 8.07
CA SER A 200 -8.33 2.14 7.55
C SER A 200 -7.99 2.22 6.07
N ALA A 201 -6.97 1.48 5.65
CA ALA A 201 -6.68 1.25 4.26
C ALA A 201 -6.33 -0.23 4.03
N ILE A 202 -6.39 -0.66 2.77
CA ILE A 202 -5.98 -2.01 2.38
C ILE A 202 -4.66 -1.93 1.61
N LEU A 203 -3.74 -2.81 1.96
CA LEU A 203 -2.53 -3.08 1.19
C LEU A 203 -2.62 -4.49 0.62
N ARG A 204 -2.35 -4.63 -0.68
CA ARG A 204 -2.37 -5.92 -1.37
C ARG A 204 -0.94 -6.38 -1.60
N ILE A 205 -0.65 -7.62 -1.21
CA ILE A 205 0.69 -8.20 -1.23
C ILE A 205 0.62 -9.51 -2.01
N SER A 206 1.44 -9.65 -3.04
CA SER A 206 1.64 -10.91 -3.76
C SER A 206 2.92 -11.56 -3.28
N THR A 207 2.86 -12.82 -2.87
CA THR A 207 4.07 -13.56 -2.46
C THR A 207 4.63 -14.46 -3.55
N THR A 208 4.01 -14.46 -4.73
CA THR A 208 4.49 -15.17 -5.92
C THR A 208 5.06 -14.19 -6.94
N ALA A 209 6.09 -14.64 -7.66
CA ALA A 209 6.67 -13.89 -8.75
C ALA A 209 5.64 -13.78 -9.89
N ARG A 210 5.42 -12.57 -10.42
CA ARG A 210 4.66 -12.40 -11.66
C ARG A 210 5.48 -12.99 -12.80
N LYS A 211 4.89 -13.97 -13.52
CA LYS A 211 5.45 -14.51 -14.76
C LYS A 211 5.28 -13.52 -15.90
#